data_AF-A0A644ZA87-F1
#
_entry.id   AF-A0A644ZA87-F1
#
_cell.length_a   1.000
_cell.length_b   1.000
_cell.length_c   1.000
_cell.angle_alpha   90.00
_cell.angle_beta   90.00
_cell.angle_gamma   90.00
#
_symmetry.space_group_name_H-M   'P 1'
#
loop_
_entity.id
_entity.type
_entity.pdbx_description
1 polymer ?
#
loop_
_entity_poly.entity_id
_entity_poly.type
_entity_poly.pdbx_seq_one_letter_code
_entity_poly.pdbx_strand_id
1 'polypeptide(L)'
;MHPFYGAVSEFFAEGYWWVGLLSMVLYLLFWAVVIVFAVKLFKKYFADREIPPKTKEDSALRILRERYARGEIDAEEFKQKKSDLLE
;
A
#
# COMPACT_ATOMS: atom_id res chain seq x y z
N MET A 1 -30.99 23.04 -40.01
CA MET A 1 -29.77 23.29 -39.21
C MET A 1 -30.21 23.98 -37.92
N HIS A 2 -30.06 23.32 -36.77
CA HIS A 2 -30.57 23.84 -35.49
C HIS A 2 -29.51 24.74 -34.80
N PRO A 3 -29.80 26.01 -34.54
CA PRO A 3 -28.84 26.99 -33.98
C PRO A 3 -28.47 26.73 -32.51
N PHE A 4 -29.17 25.83 -31.83
CA PHE A 4 -28.98 25.57 -30.39
C PHE A 4 -27.80 24.64 -30.05
N TYR A 5 -27.23 23.94 -31.04
CA TYR A 5 -26.05 23.08 -30.81
C TYR A 5 -24.71 23.83 -30.96
N GLY A 6 -24.70 24.98 -31.65
CA GLY A 6 -23.47 25.76 -31.86
C GLY A 6 -22.98 26.46 -30.59
N ALA A 7 -23.90 27.09 -29.85
CA ALA A 7 -23.56 27.86 -28.65
C ALA A 7 -22.94 26.98 -27.55
N VAL A 8 -23.50 25.79 -27.31
CA VAL A 8 -22.92 24.86 -26.32
C VAL A 8 -21.56 24.35 -26.77
N SER A 9 -21.34 24.12 -28.07
CA SER A 9 -20.03 23.71 -28.60
C SER A 9 -18.99 24.84 -28.54
N GLU A 10 -19.37 26.10 -28.70
CA GLU A 10 -18.47 27.26 -28.57
C GLU A 10 -18.02 27.47 -27.12
N PHE A 11 -18.91 27.31 -26.14
CA PHE A 11 -18.54 27.39 -24.71
C PHE A 11 -17.56 26.30 -24.26
N PHE A 12 -17.61 25.11 -24.87
CA PHE A 12 -16.63 24.05 -24.59
C PHE A 12 -15.35 24.17 -25.45
N ALA A 13 -15.39 24.92 -26.57
CA ALA A 13 -14.27 25.11 -27.48
C ALA A 13 -13.36 26.30 -27.11
N GLU A 14 -13.88 27.34 -26.47
CA GLU A 14 -13.07 28.48 -26.03
C GLU A 14 -12.35 28.19 -24.70
N GLY A 15 -11.24 27.46 -24.79
CA GLY A 15 -10.22 27.49 -23.75
C GLY A 15 -10.53 26.70 -22.48
N TYR A 16 -11.53 25.83 -22.39
CA TYR A 16 -11.77 25.03 -21.17
C TYR A 16 -11.02 23.69 -21.11
N TRP A 17 -10.27 23.35 -22.15
CA TRP A 17 -9.46 22.12 -22.21
C TRP A 17 -8.38 22.04 -21.12
N TRP A 18 -7.70 23.15 -20.81
CA TRP A 18 -6.70 23.20 -19.73
C TRP A 18 -7.34 23.12 -18.35
N VAL A 19 -8.56 23.65 -18.18
CA VAL A 19 -9.35 23.53 -16.95
C VAL A 19 -9.82 22.08 -16.73
N GLY A 20 -10.21 21.38 -17.80
CA GLY A 20 -10.54 19.95 -17.75
C GLY A 20 -9.33 19.06 -17.42
N LEU A 21 -8.16 19.36 -17.97
CA LEU A 21 -6.92 18.68 -17.60
C LEU A 21 -6.51 18.95 -16.16
N LEU A 22 -6.61 20.20 -15.72
CA LEU A 22 -6.27 20.61 -14.36
C LEU A 22 -7.18 19.93 -13.33
N SER A 23 -8.49 19.85 -13.59
CA SER A 23 -9.43 19.18 -12.69
C SER A 23 -9.15 17.67 -12.60
N MET A 24 -8.78 17.02 -13.70
CA MET A 24 -8.39 15.61 -13.71
C MET A 24 -7.12 15.36 -12.89
N VAL A 25 -6.11 16.22 -13.04
CA VAL A 25 -4.87 16.13 -12.28
C VAL A 25 -5.14 16.34 -10.78
N LEU A 26 -5.91 17.37 -10.42
CA LEU A 26 -6.28 17.63 -9.03
C LEU A 26 -7.04 16.47 -8.39
N TYR A 27 -7.94 15.83 -9.14
CA TYR A 27 -8.66 14.64 -8.69
C TYR A 27 -7.73 13.47 -8.41
N LEU A 28 -6.80 13.18 -9.32
CA LEU A 28 -5.78 12.13 -9.13
C LEU A 28 -4.86 12.44 -7.94
N LEU A 29 -4.46 13.70 -7.81
CA LEU A 29 -3.59 14.14 -6.72
C LEU A 29 -4.30 14.04 -5.37
N PHE A 30 -5.58 14.41 -5.30
CA PHE A 30 -6.41 14.22 -4.12
C PHE A 30 -6.47 12.73 -3.70
N TRP A 31 -6.76 11.83 -4.63
CA TRP A 31 -6.77 10.39 -4.34
C TRP A 31 -5.40 9.85 -3.94
N ALA A 32 -4.32 10.31 -4.59
CA ALA A 32 -2.96 9.92 -4.21
C ALA A 32 -2.65 10.31 -2.76
N VAL A 33 -3.02 11.53 -2.34
CA VAL A 33 -2.86 12.00 -0.95
C VAL A 33 -3.70 11.16 0.00
N VAL A 34 -4.97 10.89 -0.32
CA VAL A 34 -5.86 10.04 0.48
C VAL A 34 -5.27 8.65 0.68
N ILE A 35 -4.75 8.02 -0.39
CA ILE A 35 -4.13 6.69 -0.33
C ILE A 35 -2.86 6.74 0.53
N VAL A 36 -1.98 7.72 0.33
CA VAL A 36 -0.75 7.85 1.13
C VAL A 36 -1.08 8.04 2.62
N PHE A 37 -2.10 8.86 2.92
CA PHE A 37 -2.53 9.10 4.29
C PHE A 37 -3.13 7.84 4.91
N ALA A 38 -4.00 7.15 4.18
CA ALA A 38 -4.54 5.85 4.60
C ALA A 38 -3.40 4.86 4.87
N VAL A 39 -2.48 4.65 3.93
CA VAL A 39 -1.33 3.75 4.09
C VAL A 39 -0.47 4.15 5.29
N LYS A 40 -0.22 5.44 5.54
CA LYS A 40 0.52 5.89 6.73
C LYS A 40 -0.21 5.56 8.03
N LEU A 41 -1.53 5.76 8.09
CA LEU A 41 -2.33 5.38 9.26
C LEU A 41 -2.29 3.86 9.44
N PHE A 42 -2.59 3.09 8.40
CA PHE A 42 -2.53 1.64 8.43
C PHE A 42 -1.14 1.16 8.85
N LYS A 43 -0.06 1.71 8.29
CA LYS A 43 1.31 1.34 8.66
C LYS A 43 1.63 1.71 10.10
N LYS A 44 1.11 2.80 10.66
CA LYS A 44 1.30 3.14 12.08
C LYS A 44 0.58 2.15 13.03
N TYR A 45 -0.61 1.69 12.67
CA TYR A 45 -1.37 0.74 13.50
C TYR A 45 -1.04 -0.74 13.24
N PHE A 46 -0.52 -1.06 12.05
CA PHE A 46 -0.19 -2.41 11.61
C PHE A 46 1.33 -2.66 11.48
N ALA A 47 2.22 -1.67 11.64
CA ALA A 47 3.66 -1.95 11.69
C ALA A 47 4.07 -2.77 12.92
N ASP A 48 3.28 -2.74 14.00
CA ASP A 48 3.43 -3.67 15.12
C ASP A 48 2.76 -5.03 14.87
N ARG A 49 1.92 -5.13 13.83
CA ARG A 49 1.39 -6.41 13.37
C ARG A 49 2.28 -6.90 12.25
N GLU A 50 3.37 -7.55 12.66
CA GLU A 50 4.13 -8.48 11.84
C GLU A 50 3.19 -9.16 10.85
N ILE A 51 3.42 -8.88 9.56
CA ILE A 51 2.66 -9.41 8.43
C ILE A 51 2.29 -10.85 8.76
N PRO A 52 0.98 -11.22 8.77
CA PRO A 52 0.59 -12.57 9.13
C PRO A 52 1.36 -13.53 8.22
N PRO A 53 2.07 -14.50 8.80
CA PRO A 53 2.93 -15.39 8.06
C PRO A 53 2.10 -16.05 6.97
N LYS A 54 2.56 -15.94 5.71
CA LYS A 54 1.79 -16.39 4.55
C LYS A 54 1.68 -17.92 4.51
N THR A 55 2.54 -18.59 5.28
CA THR A 55 2.66 -20.05 5.41
C THR A 55 2.87 -20.45 6.87
N LYS A 56 2.64 -21.72 7.20
CA LYS A 56 2.93 -22.27 8.55
C LYS A 56 4.42 -22.18 8.89
N GLU A 57 5.31 -22.30 7.90
CA GLU A 57 6.76 -22.13 8.05
C GLU A 57 7.13 -20.72 8.51
N ASP A 58 6.57 -19.67 7.89
CA ASP A 58 6.83 -18.30 8.31
C ASP A 58 6.41 -18.08 9.78
N SER A 59 5.34 -18.74 10.24
CA SER A 59 4.90 -18.66 11.64
C SER A 59 5.88 -19.36 12.58
N ALA A 60 6.37 -20.54 12.20
CA ALA A 60 7.34 -21.29 12.99
C ALA A 60 8.67 -20.54 13.10
N LEU A 61 9.14 -19.96 11.97
CA LEU A 61 10.36 -19.15 11.91
C LEU A 61 10.26 -17.88 12.77
N ARG A 62 9.08 -17.25 12.82
CA ARG A 62 8.84 -16.05 13.64
C ARG A 62 8.92 -16.37 15.13
N ILE A 63 8.26 -17.45 15.56
CA ILE A 63 8.32 -17.93 16.95
C ILE A 63 9.75 -18.29 17.34
N LEU A 64 10.48 -18.95 16.43
CA LEU A 64 11.88 -19.31 16.66
C LEU A 64 12.76 -18.06 16.87
N ARG A 65 12.58 -17.03 16.05
CA ARG A 65 13.31 -15.75 16.17
C ARG A 65 12.97 -15.02 17.48
N GLU A 66 11.70 -15.05 17.88
CA GLU A 66 11.26 -14.40 19.12
C GLU A 66 11.91 -15.06 20.36
N ARG A 67 12.00 -16.39 20.40
CA ARG A 67 12.67 -17.12 21.49
C ARG A 67 14.17 -16.86 21.53
N TYR A 68 14.81 -16.75 20.36
CA TYR A 68 16.22 -16.38 20.26
C TYR A 68 16.46 -14.95 20.79
N ALA A 69 15.59 -14.00 20.42
CA ALA A 69 15.66 -12.61 20.91
C ALA A 69 15.42 -12.51 22.42
N ARG A 70 14.60 -13.40 22.99
CA ARG A 70 14.40 -13.54 24.44
C ARG A 70 15.56 -14.25 25.15
N GLY A 71 16.49 -14.85 24.40
CA GLY A 71 17.59 -15.65 24.95
C GLY A 71 17.16 -17.00 25.52
N GLU A 72 15.96 -17.49 25.16
CA GLU A 72 15.45 -18.80 25.60
C GLU A 72 16.11 -19.96 24.83
N ILE A 73 16.68 -19.69 23.66
CA ILE A 73 17.38 -20.65 22.82
C ILE A 73 18.73 -20.08 22.39
N ASP A 74 19.72 -20.95 22.25
CA ASP A 74 21.05 -20.56 21.80
C ASP A 74 21.14 -20.41 20.26
N ALA A 75 22.17 -19.71 19.78
CA ALA A 75 22.42 -19.50 18.36
C ALA A 75 22.60 -20.83 17.59
N GLU A 76 23.18 -21.85 18.22
CA GLU A 76 23.35 -23.18 17.60
C GLU A 76 22.01 -23.91 17.42
N GLU A 77 21.15 -23.90 18.43
CA GLU A 77 19.81 -24.49 18.34
C GLU A 77 18.91 -23.75 17.34
N PHE A 78 19.02 -22.42 17.30
CA PHE A 78 18.32 -21.60 16.30
C PHE A 78 18.70 -22.00 14.87
N LYS A 79 20.00 -22.21 14.62
CA LYS A 79 20.51 -22.53 13.29
C LYS A 79 20.08 -23.92 12.82
N GLN A 80 20.08 -24.92 13.69
CA GLN A 80 19.57 -26.27 13.37
C GLN A 80 18.08 -26.23 13.02
N LYS A 81 17.25 -25.69 13.92
CA LYS A 81 15.80 -25.63 13.71
C LYS A 81 15.41 -24.77 12.50
N LYS A 82 16.18 -23.74 12.17
CA LYS A 82 15.97 -22.94 10.96
C LYS A 82 16.26 -23.75 9.69
N SER A 83 17.28 -24.60 9.69
CA SER A 83 17.59 -25.48 8.56
C SER A 83 16.47 -26.49 8.34
N ASP A 84 16.02 -27.15 9.41
CA ASP A 84 14.95 -28.15 9.36
C ASP A 84 13.60 -27.57 8.88
N LEU A 85 13.38 -26.27 9.05
CA LEU A 85 12.16 -25.56 8.61
C LEU A 85 12.25 -24.99 7.19
N LEU A 86 13.44 -25.01 6.57
CA LEU A 86 13.70 -24.52 5.22
C LEU A 86 13.96 -25.65 4.21
N GLU A 87 14.10 -26.88 4.71
CA GLU A 87 14.28 -28.13 3.95
C GLU A 87 12.93 -28.81 3.70
#